data_AF-A0A529Q094-F1
#
_entry.id   AF-A0A529Q094-F1
#
_cell.length_a   1.000
_cell.length_b   1.000
_cell.length_c   1.000
_cell.angle_alpha   90.00
_cell.angle_beta   90.00
_cell.angle_gamma   90.00
#
_symmetry.space_group_name_H-M   'P 1'
#
loop_
_entity.id
_entity.type
_entity.pdbx_description
1 polymer ?
#
loop_
_entity_poly.entity_id
_entity_poly.type
_entity_poly.pdbx_seq_one_letter_code
_entity_poly.pdbx_strand_id
1 'polypeptide(L)'
;NKQILDQFWTSWIAFDSGGNRGLVYFTQMLSYRCAIKAVHYSLNGTTLDKEIRMPPCDAKDPYAIPSDYQPYFKVKDDVKSMAVQVTYTDGTKSPVREYKRQ
;
A
#
# COMPACT_ATOMS: atom_id res chain seq x y z
N ASN A 1 0.50 -3.01 14.21
CA ASN A 1 1.11 -4.31 14.52
C ASN A 1 1.83 -4.82 13.27
N LYS A 2 3.18 -4.83 13.26
CA LYS A 2 4.01 -5.21 12.09
C LYS A 2 3.73 -6.64 11.61
N GLN A 3 3.58 -7.59 12.54
CA GLN A 3 3.44 -9.00 12.21
C GLN A 3 2.17 -9.29 11.40
N ILE A 4 1.04 -8.68 11.80
CA ILE A 4 -0.23 -8.79 11.07
C ILE A 4 -0.07 -8.19 9.67
N LEU A 5 0.51 -6.99 9.57
CA LEU A 5 0.73 -6.36 8.27
C LEU A 5 1.56 -7.26 7.34
N ASP A 6 2.66 -7.83 7.82
CA ASP A 6 3.53 -8.69 7.00
C ASP A 6 2.88 -10.04 6.63
N GLN A 7 2.09 -10.63 7.52
CA GLN A 7 1.36 -11.87 7.26
C GLN A 7 0.27 -11.70 6.20
N PHE A 8 -0.42 -10.56 6.19
CA PHE A 8 -1.49 -10.25 5.24
C PHE A 8 -1.01 -9.42 4.05
N TRP A 9 0.23 -9.67 3.59
CA TRP A 9 0.81 -8.92 2.48
C TRP A 9 -0.03 -8.99 1.20
N THR A 10 -0.73 -10.09 0.95
CA THR A 10 -1.62 -10.23 -0.22
C THR A 10 -2.76 -9.20 -0.25
N SER A 11 -3.04 -8.55 0.89
CA SER A 11 -4.10 -7.55 1.04
C SER A 11 -3.56 -6.11 1.17
N TRP A 12 -2.25 -5.88 1.04
CA TRP A 12 -1.68 -4.54 1.11
C TRP A 12 -2.27 -3.62 0.06
N ILE A 13 -2.34 -4.12 -1.18
CA ILE A 13 -2.98 -3.39 -2.27
C ILE A 13 -3.97 -4.29 -3.00
N ALA A 14 -4.96 -3.67 -3.62
CA ALA A 14 -5.90 -4.34 -4.51
C ALA A 14 -6.10 -3.48 -5.76
N PHE A 15 -5.95 -4.09 -6.94
CA PHE A 15 -6.47 -3.49 -8.17
C PHE A 15 -8.00 -3.58 -8.15
N ASP A 16 -8.67 -2.50 -8.57
CA ASP A 16 -10.12 -2.52 -8.76
C ASP A 16 -10.52 -3.62 -9.74
N SER A 17 -11.42 -4.49 -9.30
CA SER A 17 -12.02 -5.55 -10.12
C SER A 17 -13.40 -5.14 -10.67
N GLY A 18 -13.87 -3.92 -10.39
CA GLY A 18 -15.18 -3.42 -10.75
C GLY A 18 -15.17 -2.44 -11.93
N GLY A 19 -16.27 -1.70 -12.09
CA GLY A 19 -16.43 -0.69 -13.14
C GLY A 19 -15.51 0.53 -13.00
N ASN A 20 -14.80 0.69 -11.88
CA ASN A 20 -13.88 1.79 -11.62
C ASN A 20 -12.46 1.44 -12.10
N ARG A 21 -12.36 1.11 -13.40
CA ARG A 21 -11.12 0.65 -14.03
C ARG A 21 -9.94 1.56 -13.67
N GLY A 22 -8.91 0.92 -13.12
CA GLY A 22 -7.62 1.57 -12.86
C GLY A 22 -7.48 2.17 -11.47
N LEU A 23 -8.33 1.87 -10.49
CA LEU A 23 -8.01 2.21 -9.10
C LEU A 23 -7.11 1.14 -8.47
N VAL A 24 -6.18 1.58 -7.63
CA VAL A 24 -5.40 0.74 -6.72
C VAL A 24 -5.71 1.19 -5.31
N TYR A 25 -6.33 0.31 -4.52
CA TYR A 25 -6.66 0.55 -3.13
C TYR A 25 -5.55 0.05 -2.22
N PHE A 26 -5.31 0.74 -1.12
CA PHE A 26 -4.32 0.37 -0.09
C PHE A 26 -4.85 0.62 1.33
N THR A 27 -6.18 0.58 1.49
CA THR A 27 -6.93 0.81 2.74
C THR A 27 -6.40 0.02 3.92
N GLN A 28 -6.07 -1.27 3.71
CA GLN A 28 -5.59 -2.14 4.78
C GLN A 28 -4.25 -1.66 5.34
N MET A 29 -3.34 -1.16 4.49
CA MET A 29 -2.07 -0.61 4.97
C MET A 29 -2.27 0.63 5.84
N LEU A 30 -3.27 1.47 5.53
CA LEU A 30 -3.57 2.68 6.33
C LEU A 30 -4.02 2.34 7.74
N SER A 31 -4.79 1.26 7.91
CA SER A 31 -5.20 0.73 9.21
C SER A 31 -4.01 0.23 10.05
N TYR A 32 -2.86 -0.04 9.42
CA TYR A 32 -1.63 -0.46 10.11
C TYR A 32 -0.47 0.54 9.96
N ARG A 33 -0.74 1.77 9.50
CA ARG A 33 0.28 2.78 9.15
C ARG A 33 1.25 3.12 10.28
N CYS A 34 0.84 2.93 11.54
CA CYS A 34 1.72 3.12 12.70
C CYS A 34 2.93 2.17 12.75
N ALA A 35 2.89 1.05 12.02
CA ALA A 35 4.04 0.16 11.86
C ALA A 35 4.89 0.47 10.62
N ILE A 36 4.47 1.44 9.81
CA ILE A 36 5.02 1.73 8.49
C ILE A 36 5.81 3.05 8.57
N LYS A 37 7.07 3.00 8.16
CA LYS A 37 7.90 4.18 7.98
C LYS A 37 7.76 4.76 6.56
N ALA A 38 7.76 3.88 5.56
CA ALA A 38 7.59 4.27 4.16
C ALA A 38 7.09 3.08 3.33
N VAL A 39 6.36 3.36 2.25
CA VAL A 39 5.93 2.36 1.27
C VAL A 39 6.41 2.78 -0.10
N HIS A 40 7.35 2.02 -0.65
CA HIS A 40 7.82 2.24 -2.01
C HIS A 40 7.16 1.26 -2.97
N TYR A 41 6.93 1.71 -4.20
CA TYR A 41 6.32 0.90 -5.23
C TYR A 41 6.85 1.24 -6.63
N SER A 42 6.58 0.34 -7.57
CA SER A 42 6.77 0.54 -9.00
C SER A 42 5.62 -0.09 -9.76
N LEU A 43 5.30 0.46 -10.94
CA LEU A 43 4.26 -0.06 -11.84
C LEU A 43 4.98 -0.74 -13.01
N ASN A 44 4.56 -1.94 -13.39
CA ASN A 44 5.18 -2.73 -14.47
C ASN A 44 6.70 -2.95 -14.31
N GLY A 45 7.15 -3.24 -13.08
CA GLY A 45 8.56 -3.46 -12.77
C GLY A 45 8.82 -3.45 -11.26
N THR A 46 10.10 -3.54 -10.88
CA THR A 46 10.55 -3.70 -9.48
C THR A 46 11.56 -2.64 -9.02
N THR A 47 11.59 -1.49 -9.69
CA THR A 47 12.51 -0.37 -9.40
C THR A 47 12.24 0.33 -8.06
N LEU A 48 11.01 0.24 -7.54
CA LEU A 48 10.57 0.89 -6.30
C LEU A 48 10.82 2.42 -6.27
N ASP A 49 10.61 3.08 -7.41
CA ASP A 49 10.91 4.50 -7.65
C ASP A 49 9.82 5.48 -7.16
N LYS A 50 8.68 4.96 -6.69
CA LYS A 50 7.53 5.75 -6.25
C LYS A 50 7.21 5.49 -4.79
N GLU A 51 6.54 6.44 -4.14
CA GLU A 51 6.17 6.34 -2.74
C GLU A 51 4.66 6.55 -2.55
N ILE A 52 4.02 5.73 -1.72
CA ILE A 52 2.66 6.00 -1.23
C ILE A 52 2.78 6.90 -0.01
N ARG A 53 2.35 8.16 -0.15
CA ARG A 53 2.37 9.14 0.93
C ARG A 53 1.24 8.87 1.92
N MET A 54 1.52 8.14 2.98
CA MET A 54 0.55 7.86 4.03
C MET A 54 0.40 9.04 5.00
N PRO A 55 -0.79 9.25 5.58
CA PRO A 55 -0.96 10.24 6.64
C PRO A 55 -0.19 9.80 7.89
N PRO A 56 0.11 10.73 8.82
CA PRO A 56 0.76 10.38 10.07
C PRO A 56 -0.06 9.34 10.86
N CYS A 57 0.63 8.53 11.64
CA CYS A 57 0.01 7.63 12.60
C CYS A 57 -0.77 8.43 13.65
N ASP A 58 -2.00 8.00 13.94
CA ASP A 58 -2.72 8.44 15.14
C ASP A 58 -2.64 7.31 16.17
N ALA A 59 -1.93 7.54 17.28
CA ALA A 59 -1.79 6.53 18.32
C ALA A 59 -3.06 6.35 19.16
N LYS A 60 -3.97 7.33 19.16
CA LYS A 60 -5.25 7.28 19.87
C LYS A 60 -6.29 6.53 19.06
N ASP A 61 -6.24 6.63 17.73
CA ASP A 61 -7.06 5.87 16.81
C ASP A 61 -6.24 5.32 15.62
N PRO A 62 -5.50 4.21 15.83
CA PRO A 62 -4.55 3.70 14.85
C PRO A 62 -5.22 3.11 13.60
N TYR A 63 -6.50 2.79 13.68
CA TYR A 63 -7.25 2.16 12.60
C TYR A 63 -8.12 3.15 11.81
N ALA A 64 -8.41 4.33 12.36
CA ALA A 64 -9.11 5.38 11.65
C ALA A 64 -8.31 5.87 10.44
N ILE A 65 -9.01 5.98 9.31
CA ILE A 65 -8.52 6.63 8.10
C ILE A 65 -9.03 8.08 8.16
N PRO A 66 -8.15 9.08 8.04
CA PRO A 66 -8.57 10.49 7.99
C PRO A 66 -9.59 10.71 6.87
N SER A 67 -10.64 11.49 7.15
CA SER A 67 -11.74 11.73 6.20
C SER A 67 -11.32 12.48 4.94
N ASP A 68 -10.20 13.20 5.00
CA ASP A 68 -9.57 13.93 3.91
C ASP A 68 -8.57 13.09 3.10
N TYR A 69 -8.32 11.84 3.51
CA TYR A 69 -7.37 10.96 2.86
C TYR A 69 -8.05 9.96 1.92
N GLN A 70 -7.61 9.91 0.66
CA GLN A 70 -8.09 8.92 -0.31
C GLN A 70 -7.24 7.65 -0.24
N PRO A 71 -7.80 6.49 0.17
CA PRO A 71 -7.06 5.24 0.33
C PRO A 71 -6.84 4.51 -1.01
N TYR A 72 -6.79 5.26 -2.11
CA TYR A 72 -6.59 4.75 -3.45
C TYR A 72 -5.97 5.82 -4.35
N PHE A 73 -5.39 5.39 -5.46
CA PHE A 73 -5.04 6.27 -6.57
C PHE A 73 -5.38 5.61 -7.90
N LYS A 74 -5.46 6.42 -8.96
CA LYS A 74 -5.71 5.93 -10.31
C LYS A 74 -4.41 5.64 -11.04
N VAL A 75 -4.37 4.51 -11.74
CA VAL A 75 -3.31 4.09 -12.66
C VAL A 75 -3.82 4.06 -14.10
N LYS A 76 -2.89 4.10 -15.04
CA LYS A 76 -3.18 3.96 -16.48
C LYS A 76 -3.61 2.53 -16.83
N ASP A 77 -4.25 2.35 -17.96
CA ASP A 77 -4.76 1.04 -18.41
C ASP A 77 -3.68 0.04 -18.87
N ASP A 78 -2.50 0.54 -19.22
CA ASP A 78 -1.31 -0.25 -19.56
C ASP A 78 -0.62 -0.86 -18.33
N VAL A 79 -1.00 -0.47 -17.12
CA VAL A 79 -0.48 -1.07 -15.88
C VAL A 79 -1.02 -2.48 -15.73
N LYS A 80 -0.11 -3.46 -15.63
CA LYS A 80 -0.34 -4.91 -15.48
C LYS A 80 0.11 -5.45 -14.13
N SER A 81 1.09 -4.81 -13.48
CA SER A 81 1.50 -5.18 -12.13
C SER A 81 1.98 -3.99 -11.32
N MET A 82 2.02 -4.18 -10.01
CA MET A 82 2.61 -3.28 -9.05
C MET A 82 3.50 -4.07 -8.11
N ALA A 83 4.75 -3.65 -7.95
CA ALA A 83 5.65 -4.17 -6.93
C ALA A 83 5.66 -3.21 -5.73
N VAL A 84 5.63 -3.74 -4.51
CA VAL A 84 5.55 -2.97 -3.26
C VAL A 84 6.61 -3.47 -2.27
N GLN A 85 7.25 -2.53 -1.57
CA GLN A 85 8.09 -2.82 -0.41
C GLN A 85 7.75 -1.86 0.73
N VAL A 86 7.59 -2.43 1.92
CA VAL A 86 7.37 -1.68 3.16
C VAL A 86 8.69 -1.55 3.90
N THR A 87 9.01 -0.33 4.31
CA THR A 87 10.01 -0.07 5.37
C THR A 87 9.24 0.14 6.67
N TYR A 88 9.55 -0.66 7.69
CA TYR A 88 8.88 -0.61 8.99
C TYR A 88 9.52 0.44 9.91
N THR A 89 8.80 0.84 10.97
CA THR A 89 9.29 1.83 11.94
C THR A 89 10.51 1.36 12.74
N ASP A 90 10.73 0.04 12.84
CA ASP A 90 11.93 -0.58 13.41
C ASP A 90 13.15 -0.59 12.46
N GLY A 91 13.01 -0.03 11.25
CA GLY A 91 14.06 0.07 10.24
C GLY A 91 14.20 -1.16 9.33
N THR A 92 13.53 -2.28 9.65
CA THR A 92 13.54 -3.46 8.77
C THR A 92 12.71 -3.23 7.51
N LYS A 93 12.96 -4.02 6.47
CA LYS A 93 12.21 -3.97 5.21
C LYS A 93 11.53 -5.30 4.92
N SER A 94 10.36 -5.25 4.32
CA SER A 94 9.72 -6.45 3.78
C SER A 94 10.46 -6.94 2.53
N PRO A 95 10.25 -8.20 2.11
CA PRO A 95 10.49 -8.60 0.73
C PRO A 95 9.70 -7.70 -0.24
N VAL A 96 10.16 -7.63 -1.49
CA VAL A 96 9.38 -7.04 -2.57
C VAL A 96 8.21 -7.98 -2.89
N ARG A 97 6.99 -7.45 -2.86
CA ARG A 97 5.76 -8.18 -3.16
C ARG A 97 5.18 -7.68 -4.46
N GLU A 98 4.91 -8.57 -5.40
CA GLU A 98 4.30 -8.22 -6.68
C GLU A 98 2.82 -8.61 -6.70
N TYR A 99 2.00 -7.68 -7.19
CA TYR A 99 0.56 -7.82 -7.35
C TYR A 99 0.24 -7.67 -8.83
N LYS A 100 -0.50 -8.63 -9.38
CA LYS A 100 -0.93 -8.57 -10.78
C LYS A 100 -2.32 -7.95 -10.86
N ARG A 101 -2.50 -7.07 -11.84
CA ARG A 101 -3.83 -6.58 -12.23
C ARG A 101 -4.53 -7.71 -12.96
N GLN A 102 -5.68 -8.14 -12.43
CA GLN A 102 -6.52 -9.17 -13.02
C GLN A 102 -7.25 -8.64 -14.26
#